data_AF-A0A1C6N0G0-F1
#
_entry.id   AF-A0A1C6N0G0-F1
#
_cell.length_a   1.000
_cell.length_b   1.000
_cell.length_c   1.000
_cell.angle_alpha   90.00
_cell.angle_beta   90.00
_cell.angle_gamma   90.00
#
_symmetry.space_group_name_H-M   'P 1'
#
loop_
_entity.id
_entity.type
_entity.pdbx_description
1 polymer ?
#
loop_
_entity_poly.entity_id
_entity_poly.type
_entity_poly.pdbx_seq_one_letter_code
_entity_poly.pdbx_strand_id
1 'polypeptide(L)'
;MLPLRPLPGPGTARVKAYRRQYREGVLPPVLLWWLSGLDTFLVLDGHDRLAAALAEHGRPHILALARELPDQWATRYAQPLISHHEDHITGLERAHAACPPLVETLTRAADRRLGQQLHELVTTPDRTRGWPLPGGSPAWETLARRHAPGWHPDTEN
;
A
#
# COMPACT_ATOMS: atom_id res chain seq x y z
N MET A 1 -7.44 7.72 3.03
CA MET A 1 -6.79 8.47 1.93
C MET A 1 -7.15 9.94 2.08
N LEU A 2 -6.15 10.81 2.10
CA LEU A 2 -6.29 12.25 2.32
C LEU A 2 -5.82 13.02 1.08
N PRO A 3 -6.65 13.86 0.46
CA PRO A 3 -6.20 14.71 -0.64
C PRO A 3 -5.41 15.91 -0.12
N LEU A 4 -4.30 16.26 -0.77
CA LEU A 4 -3.48 17.44 -0.44
C LEU A 4 -4.18 18.79 -0.71
N ARG A 5 -5.26 18.78 -1.51
CA ARG A 5 -6.10 19.94 -1.79
C ARG A 5 -7.56 19.50 -1.92
N PRO A 6 -8.53 20.41 -1.76
CA PRO A 6 -9.94 20.09 -1.99
C PRO A 6 -10.15 19.46 -3.37
N LEU A 7 -10.97 18.40 -3.44
CA LEU A 7 -11.31 17.79 -4.72
C LEU A 7 -12.13 18.77 -5.56
N PRO A 8 -11.81 18.93 -6.85
CA PRO A 8 -12.59 19.80 -7.73
C PRO A 8 -14.00 19.26 -7.91
N GLY A 9 -14.96 20.16 -8.16
CA GLY A 9 -16.34 19.77 -8.46
C GLY A 9 -16.47 18.96 -9.76
N PRO A 10 -17.49 18.09 -9.87
CA PRO A 10 -17.68 17.20 -11.01
C PRO A 10 -17.97 17.91 -12.34
N GLY A 11 -18.33 19.20 -12.28
CA GLY A 11 -18.65 20.04 -13.44
C GLY A 11 -17.43 20.71 -14.10
N THR A 12 -16.25 20.67 -13.48
CA THR A 12 -15.05 21.33 -14.01
C THR A 12 -14.59 20.68 -15.33
N ALA A 13 -14.01 21.47 -16.23
CA ALA A 13 -13.62 21.01 -17.56
C ALA A 13 -12.67 19.80 -17.50
N ARG A 14 -11.67 19.84 -16.61
CA ARG A 14 -10.72 18.72 -16.40
C ARG A 14 -11.41 17.47 -15.89
N VAL A 15 -12.31 17.57 -14.91
CA VAL A 15 -13.04 16.40 -14.39
C VAL A 15 -13.95 15.80 -15.46
N LYS A 16 -14.67 16.61 -16.25
CA LYS A 16 -15.47 16.11 -17.38
C LYS A 16 -14.65 15.32 -18.39
N ALA A 17 -13.47 15.82 -18.76
CA ALA A 17 -12.56 15.12 -19.66
C ALA A 17 -12.10 13.77 -19.06
N TYR A 18 -11.71 13.76 -17.79
CA TYR A 18 -11.30 12.52 -17.11
C TYR A 18 -12.44 11.54 -16.88
N ARG A 19 -13.69 12.00 -16.69
CA ARG A 19 -14.87 11.13 -16.60
C ARG A 19 -15.12 10.37 -17.90
N ARG A 20 -14.85 11.01 -19.04
CA ARG A 20 -14.86 10.33 -20.34
C ARG A 20 -13.77 9.24 -20.39
N GLN A 21 -12.53 9.58 -20.02
CA GLN A 21 -11.44 8.60 -19.97
C GLN A 21 -11.73 7.43 -19.03
N TYR A 22 -12.42 7.68 -17.89
CA TYR A 22 -12.83 6.64 -16.96
C TYR A 22 -13.78 5.64 -17.62
N ARG A 23 -14.84 6.15 -18.27
CA ARG A 23 -15.81 5.32 -18.99
C ARG A 23 -15.19 4.54 -20.16
N GLU A 24 -14.18 5.12 -20.80
CA GLU A 24 -13.41 4.49 -21.88
C GLU A 24 -12.32 3.51 -21.37
N GLY A 25 -12.10 3.42 -20.05
CA GLY A 25 -11.10 2.51 -19.46
C GLY A 25 -9.65 2.96 -19.66
N VAL A 26 -9.43 4.23 -20.00
CA VAL A 26 -8.09 4.79 -20.32
C VAL A 26 -7.62 5.84 -19.31
N LEU A 27 -8.33 5.99 -18.18
CA LEU A 27 -7.97 6.94 -17.14
C LEU A 27 -6.60 6.57 -16.53
N PRO A 28 -5.59 7.47 -16.56
CA PRO A 28 -4.31 7.21 -15.90
C PRO A 28 -4.47 7.02 -14.39
N PRO A 29 -3.55 6.28 -13.73
CA PRO A 29 -3.67 6.03 -12.30
C PRO A 29 -3.57 7.31 -11.45
N VAL A 30 -4.15 7.25 -10.26
CA VAL A 30 -3.97 8.24 -9.21
C VAL A 30 -2.72 7.87 -8.42
N LEU A 31 -1.84 8.84 -8.19
CA LEU A 31 -0.59 8.64 -7.46
C LEU A 31 -0.81 8.89 -5.98
N LEU A 32 -0.59 7.86 -5.17
CA LEU A 32 -0.71 7.92 -3.72
C LEU A 32 0.65 7.80 -3.04
N TRP A 33 0.80 8.40 -1.86
CA TRP A 33 1.97 8.21 -1.01
C TRP A 33 1.57 7.85 0.41
N TRP A 34 2.05 6.71 0.91
CA TRP A 34 1.87 6.33 2.31
C TRP A 34 2.59 7.30 3.23
N LEU A 35 1.90 7.80 4.25
CA LEU A 35 2.46 8.61 5.32
C LEU A 35 2.17 7.98 6.67
N SER A 36 3.18 7.36 7.27
CA SER A 36 3.04 6.58 8.50
C SER A 36 2.67 7.44 9.71
N GLY A 37 3.06 8.73 9.71
CA GLY A 37 2.67 9.66 10.78
C GLY A 37 1.17 9.97 10.81
N LEU A 38 0.46 9.73 9.71
CA LEU A 38 -0.98 9.92 9.57
C LEU A 38 -1.74 8.61 9.39
N ASP A 39 -1.04 7.48 9.37
CA ASP A 39 -1.58 6.15 9.07
C ASP A 39 -2.49 6.14 7.83
N THR A 40 -2.11 6.90 6.79
CA THR A 40 -2.96 7.06 5.61
C THR A 40 -2.16 7.39 4.36
N PHE A 41 -2.78 7.12 3.20
CA PHE A 41 -2.28 7.54 1.90
C PHE A 41 -2.66 8.99 1.60
N LEU A 42 -1.69 9.79 1.16
CA LEU A 42 -1.93 11.10 0.55
C LEU A 42 -2.12 10.98 -0.96
N VAL A 43 -3.02 11.78 -1.52
CA VAL A 43 -3.11 11.97 -2.97
C VAL A 43 -2.04 12.98 -3.39
N LEU A 44 -0.93 12.48 -3.97
CA LEU A 44 0.16 13.31 -4.49
C LEU A 44 -0.23 13.96 -5.81
N ASP A 45 -0.72 13.15 -6.75
CA ASP A 45 -1.18 13.60 -8.07
C ASP A 45 -2.44 12.84 -8.49
N GLY A 46 -3.27 13.49 -9.31
CA GLY A 46 -4.49 12.90 -9.84
C GLY A 46 -5.77 13.24 -9.07
N HIS A 47 -5.84 14.35 -8.33
CA HIS A 47 -7.09 14.79 -7.65
C HIS A 47 -8.27 14.89 -8.63
N ASP A 48 -8.05 15.40 -9.84
CA ASP A 48 -9.11 15.51 -10.85
C ASP A 48 -9.52 14.12 -11.39
N ARG A 49 -8.56 13.18 -11.51
CA ARG A 49 -8.80 11.80 -11.95
C ARG A 49 -9.56 11.02 -10.89
N LEU A 50 -9.21 11.21 -9.62
CA LEU A 50 -9.96 10.69 -8.48
C LEU A 50 -11.38 11.24 -8.46
N ALA A 51 -11.56 12.56 -8.57
CA ALA A 51 -12.88 13.18 -8.62
C ALA A 51 -13.71 12.67 -9.80
N ALA A 52 -13.08 12.44 -10.95
CA ALA A 52 -13.74 11.86 -12.13
C ALA A 52 -14.23 10.43 -11.89
N ALA A 53 -13.37 9.54 -11.37
CA ALA A 53 -13.76 8.16 -11.07
C ALA A 53 -14.88 8.10 -10.02
N LEU A 54 -14.80 8.94 -8.97
CA LEU A 54 -15.85 9.04 -7.95
C LEU A 54 -17.18 9.55 -8.52
N ALA A 55 -17.14 10.52 -9.44
CA ALA A 55 -18.33 11.04 -10.13
C ALA A 55 -19.00 10.01 -11.07
N GLU A 56 -18.28 8.96 -11.46
CA GLU A 56 -18.78 7.81 -12.20
C GLU A 56 -19.11 6.61 -11.27
N HIS A 57 -19.14 6.84 -9.94
CA HIS A 57 -19.36 5.81 -8.91
C HIS A 57 -18.36 4.65 -8.96
N GLY A 58 -17.17 4.93 -9.48
CA GLY A 58 -16.14 3.96 -9.77
C GLY A 58 -14.91 4.08 -8.87
N ARG A 59 -13.93 3.19 -9.14
CA ARG A 59 -12.61 3.21 -8.50
C ARG A 59 -11.54 3.44 -9.57
N PRO A 60 -10.66 4.44 -9.42
CA PRO A 60 -9.55 4.62 -10.34
C PRO A 60 -8.47 3.55 -10.11
N HIS A 61 -7.63 3.32 -11.12
CA HIS A 61 -6.36 2.63 -10.88
C HIS A 61 -5.48 3.47 -9.96
N ILE A 62 -4.75 2.79 -9.07
CA ILE A 62 -3.90 3.42 -8.07
C ILE A 62 -2.46 3.00 -8.30
N LEU A 63 -1.55 3.97 -8.28
CA LEU A 63 -0.12 3.74 -8.11
C LEU A 63 0.26 4.25 -6.73
N ALA A 64 0.61 3.35 -5.81
CA ALA A 64 0.95 3.69 -4.43
C ALA A 64 2.46 3.68 -4.23
N LEU A 65 2.99 4.76 -3.65
CA LEU A 65 4.36 4.88 -3.20
C LEU A 65 4.42 4.64 -1.70
N ALA A 66 5.29 3.73 -1.29
CA ALA A 66 5.56 3.39 0.10
C ALA A 66 7.05 3.11 0.25
N ARG A 67 7.61 3.32 1.44
CA ARG A 67 8.95 2.80 1.71
C ARG A 67 8.83 1.29 1.90
N GLU A 68 9.67 0.55 1.20
CA GLU A 68 9.81 -0.89 1.35
C GLU A 68 10.42 -1.22 2.72
N LEU A 69 9.87 -2.24 3.39
CA LEU A 69 10.48 -2.82 4.59
C LEU A 69 11.72 -3.64 4.16
N PRO A 70 12.85 -3.57 4.88
CA PRO A 70 14.01 -4.40 4.56
C PRO A 70 13.66 -5.89 4.55
N ASP A 71 14.17 -6.68 3.59
CA ASP A 71 13.83 -8.10 3.38
C ASP A 71 13.87 -8.98 4.66
N GLN A 72 14.84 -8.72 5.54
CA GLN A 72 15.00 -9.44 6.81
C GLN A 72 13.90 -9.16 7.85
N TRP A 73 13.09 -8.12 7.64
CA TRP A 73 11.97 -7.74 8.51
C TRP A 73 10.89 -8.83 8.50
N ALA A 74 10.39 -9.20 7.31
CA ALA A 74 9.31 -10.17 7.20
C ALA A 74 9.67 -11.51 7.87
N THR A 75 10.90 -12.00 7.66
CA THR A 75 11.38 -13.24 8.28
C THR A 75 11.44 -13.13 9.81
N ARG A 76 11.98 -12.03 10.34
CA ARG A 76 12.10 -11.83 11.80
C ARG A 76 10.75 -11.75 12.51
N TYR A 77 9.77 -11.11 11.90
CA TYR A 77 8.45 -10.89 12.51
C TYR A 77 7.42 -11.97 12.16
N ALA A 78 7.67 -12.81 11.16
CA ALA A 78 6.83 -13.97 10.85
C ALA A 78 6.95 -15.07 11.91
N GLN A 79 8.15 -15.31 12.44
CA GLN A 79 8.39 -16.43 13.35
C GLN A 79 7.47 -16.41 14.60
N PRO A 80 7.27 -15.28 15.31
CA PRO A 80 6.34 -15.23 16.43
C PRO A 80 4.88 -15.52 16.03
N LEU A 81 4.46 -15.13 14.82
CA LEU A 81 3.10 -15.40 14.33
C LEU A 81 2.90 -16.88 14.04
N ILE A 82 3.90 -17.51 13.44
CA ILE A 82 3.91 -18.96 13.16
C ILE A 82 3.87 -19.74 14.47
N SER A 83 4.77 -19.43 15.43
CA SER A 83 4.80 -20.14 16.70
C SER A 83 3.51 -19.96 17.52
N HIS A 84 2.93 -18.75 17.54
CA HIS A 84 1.63 -18.54 18.18
C HIS A 84 0.52 -19.36 17.51
N HIS A 85 0.56 -19.51 16.18
CA HIS A 85 -0.39 -20.34 15.46
C HIS A 85 -0.22 -21.83 15.80
N GLU A 86 1.01 -22.35 15.81
CA GLU A 86 1.31 -23.74 16.19
C GLU A 86 0.80 -24.05 17.61
N ASP A 87 1.06 -23.16 18.57
CA ASP A 87 0.56 -23.28 19.95
C ASP A 87 -0.97 -23.27 19.99
N HIS A 88 -1.60 -22.41 19.19
CA HIS A 88 -3.05 -22.30 19.11
C HIS A 88 -3.68 -23.59 18.55
N ILE A 89 -3.16 -24.14 17.45
CA ILE A 89 -3.64 -25.41 16.88
C ILE A 89 -3.49 -26.55 17.89
N THR A 90 -2.33 -26.64 18.53
CA THR A 90 -2.08 -27.65 19.56
C THR A 90 -3.07 -27.50 20.73
N GLY A 91 -3.40 -26.27 21.12
CA GLY A 91 -4.42 -25.99 22.14
C GLY A 91 -5.82 -26.43 21.71
N LEU A 92 -6.21 -26.17 20.46
CA LEU A 92 -7.50 -26.58 19.89
C LEU A 92 -7.65 -28.11 19.88
N GLU A 93 -6.62 -28.82 19.41
CA GLU A 93 -6.58 -30.28 19.37
C GLU A 93 -6.75 -30.88 20.77
N ARG A 94 -6.03 -30.35 21.77
CA ARG A 94 -6.16 -30.81 23.16
C ARG A 94 -7.54 -30.53 23.74
N ALA A 95 -8.08 -29.33 23.53
CA ALA A 95 -9.35 -28.91 24.13
C ALA A 95 -10.58 -29.61 23.50
N HIS A 96 -10.50 -29.97 22.21
CA HIS A 96 -11.63 -30.52 21.45
C HIS A 96 -11.32 -31.90 20.84
N ALA A 97 -10.42 -32.67 21.45
CA ALA A 97 -10.00 -34.00 20.97
C ALA A 97 -11.17 -34.95 20.70
N ALA A 98 -12.27 -34.82 21.44
CA ALA A 98 -13.48 -35.64 21.28
C ALA A 98 -14.39 -35.21 20.11
N CYS A 99 -14.10 -34.09 19.43
CA CYS A 99 -14.89 -33.59 18.31
C CYS A 99 -14.01 -33.18 17.11
N PRO A 100 -13.50 -34.16 16.33
CA PRO A 100 -12.61 -33.90 15.19
C PRO A 100 -13.17 -32.92 14.13
N PRO A 101 -14.47 -32.93 13.77
CA PRO A 101 -15.01 -31.96 12.81
C PRO A 101 -14.93 -30.50 13.30
N LEU A 102 -15.05 -30.29 14.61
CA LEU A 102 -14.91 -28.97 15.21
C LEU A 102 -13.45 -28.51 15.18
N VAL A 103 -12.50 -29.38 15.53
CA VAL A 103 -11.06 -29.10 15.43
C VAL A 103 -10.72 -28.68 14.01
N GLU A 104 -11.13 -29.44 12.99
CA GLU A 104 -10.87 -29.12 11.59
C GLU A 104 -11.42 -27.74 11.17
N THR A 105 -12.63 -27.41 11.63
CA THR A 105 -13.26 -26.11 11.34
C THR A 105 -12.49 -24.95 11.97
N LEU A 106 -12.06 -25.12 13.23
CA LEU A 106 -11.31 -24.10 13.96
C LEU A 106 -9.88 -23.94 13.42
N THR A 107 -9.22 -25.04 13.05
CA THR A 107 -7.91 -25.03 12.38
C THR A 107 -7.98 -24.24 11.07
N ARG A 108 -8.95 -24.51 10.19
CA ARG A 108 -9.13 -23.73 8.95
C ARG A 108 -9.33 -22.23 9.21
N ALA A 109 -10.02 -21.87 10.29
CA ALA A 109 -10.19 -20.47 10.66
C ALA A 109 -8.88 -19.84 11.14
N ALA A 110 -8.11 -20.57 11.95
CA ALA A 110 -6.79 -20.16 12.41
C ALA A 110 -5.78 -20.03 11.25
N ASP A 111 -5.81 -20.94 10.27
CA ASP A 111 -4.97 -20.90 9.07
C ASP A 111 -5.24 -19.63 8.26
N ARG A 112 -6.52 -19.33 7.99
CA ARG A 112 -6.91 -18.10 7.29
C ARG A 112 -6.43 -16.85 8.02
N ARG A 113 -6.53 -16.83 9.35
CA ARG A 113 -6.06 -15.71 10.17
C ARG A 113 -4.54 -15.56 10.07
N LEU A 114 -3.78 -16.65 10.19
CA LEU A 114 -2.32 -16.60 10.01
C LEU A 114 -1.96 -16.08 8.62
N GLY A 115 -2.61 -16.60 7.57
CA GLY A 115 -2.41 -16.14 6.19
C GLY A 115 -2.65 -14.63 6.04
N GLN A 116 -3.70 -14.10 6.67
CA GLN A 116 -3.97 -12.66 6.69
C GLN A 116 -2.84 -11.89 7.41
N GLN A 117 -2.41 -12.34 8.59
CA GLN A 117 -1.36 -11.67 9.37
C GLN A 117 -0.01 -11.67 8.63
N LEU A 118 0.34 -12.76 7.96
CA LEU A 118 1.55 -12.85 7.14
C LEU A 118 1.45 -11.94 5.90
N HIS A 119 0.29 -11.89 5.27
CA HIS A 119 0.05 -10.97 4.14
C HIS A 119 0.17 -9.51 4.56
N GLU A 120 -0.44 -9.13 5.69
CA GLU A 120 -0.32 -7.79 6.27
C GLU A 120 1.14 -7.46 6.58
N LEU A 121 1.90 -8.40 7.16
CA LEU A 121 3.32 -8.19 7.48
C LEU A 121 4.17 -7.84 6.25
N VAL A 122 3.90 -8.49 5.10
CA VAL A 122 4.64 -8.27 3.84
C VAL A 122 4.16 -7.02 3.11
N THR A 123 2.86 -6.70 3.21
CA THR A 123 2.26 -5.59 2.47
C THR A 123 2.29 -4.26 3.23
N THR A 124 2.58 -4.29 4.54
CA THR A 124 2.62 -3.08 5.38
C THR A 124 3.75 -2.15 4.94
N PRO A 125 3.46 -0.89 4.57
CA PRO A 125 4.48 0.10 4.28
C PRO A 125 5.39 0.40 5.49
N ASP A 126 6.69 0.60 5.26
CA ASP A 126 7.61 1.04 6.32
C ASP A 126 7.32 2.49 6.75
N ARG A 127 7.78 2.86 7.97
CA ARG A 127 7.63 4.19 8.55
C ARG A 127 8.22 5.26 7.65
N THR A 128 7.42 6.25 7.26
CA THR A 128 7.94 7.47 6.61
C THR A 128 8.88 8.21 7.55
N ARG A 129 9.98 8.74 6.99
CA ARG A 129 10.99 9.51 7.74
C ARG A 129 11.14 10.89 7.09
N GLY A 130 11.31 11.93 7.89
CA GLY A 130 11.61 13.28 7.41
C GLY A 130 13.11 13.52 7.25
N TRP A 131 13.67 13.21 6.07
CA TRP A 131 14.96 13.67 5.49
C TRP A 131 16.32 13.53 6.23
N PRO A 132 17.47 13.53 5.49
CA PRO A 132 17.68 13.17 4.10
C PRO A 132 18.04 11.68 3.94
N LEU A 133 18.06 11.20 2.70
CA LEU A 133 18.73 9.94 2.35
C LEU A 133 20.10 9.85 3.03
N PRO A 134 20.46 8.69 3.63
CA PRO A 134 21.82 8.47 4.09
C PRO A 134 22.82 8.85 2.98
N GLY A 135 23.77 9.74 3.30
CA GLY A 135 24.75 10.23 2.33
C GLY A 135 24.38 11.54 1.58
N GLY A 136 23.24 12.16 1.88
CA GLY A 136 22.92 13.51 1.40
C GLY A 136 22.76 13.64 -0.13
N SER A 137 22.97 14.87 -0.66
CA SER A 137 22.85 15.17 -2.10
C SER A 137 23.70 14.25 -2.99
N PRO A 138 24.97 13.96 -2.68
CA PRO A 138 25.80 13.12 -3.54
C PRO A 138 25.28 11.67 -3.68
N ALA A 139 24.78 11.09 -2.58
CA ALA A 139 24.19 9.76 -2.61
C ALA A 139 22.90 9.76 -3.45
N TRP A 140 22.10 10.81 -3.31
CA TRP A 140 20.90 10.97 -4.12
C TRP A 140 21.20 11.13 -5.61
N GLU A 141 22.14 11.99 -5.99
CA GLU A 141 22.55 12.14 -7.39
C GLU A 141 23.08 10.82 -7.98
N THR A 142 23.79 10.03 -7.20
CA THR A 142 24.28 8.71 -7.61
C THR A 142 23.13 7.75 -7.86
N LEU A 143 22.12 7.73 -6.98
CA LEU A 143 20.91 6.95 -7.18
C LEU A 143 20.10 7.44 -8.39
N ALA A 144 19.98 8.76 -8.57
CA ALA A 144 19.30 9.37 -9.71
C ALA A 144 19.98 8.97 -11.03
N ARG A 145 21.30 9.09 -11.13
CA ARG A 145 22.06 8.63 -12.32
C ARG A 145 21.89 7.14 -12.59
N ARG A 146 21.82 6.32 -11.53
CA ARG A 146 21.66 4.85 -11.65
C ARG A 146 20.25 4.45 -12.13
N HIS A 147 19.22 5.04 -11.55
CA HIS A 147 17.83 4.60 -11.74
C HIS A 147 17.06 5.45 -12.77
N ALA A 148 17.53 6.65 -13.06
CA ALA A 148 16.96 7.57 -14.04
C ALA A 148 18.08 8.19 -14.91
N PRO A 149 18.81 7.38 -15.70
CA PRO A 149 20.01 7.83 -16.43
C PRO A 149 19.75 8.93 -17.48
N GLY A 150 18.50 9.10 -17.93
CA GLY A 150 18.09 10.18 -18.85
C GLY A 150 17.50 11.41 -18.16
N TRP A 151 17.53 11.47 -16.82
CA TRP A 151 17.02 12.62 -16.08
C TRP A 151 18.11 13.66 -15.88
N HIS A 152 17.95 14.80 -16.54
CA HIS A 152 18.79 15.98 -16.39
C HIS A 152 17.94 17.08 -15.74
N PRO A 153 18.12 17.37 -14.43
CA PRO A 153 17.35 18.41 -13.75
C PRO A 153 17.72 19.84 -14.20
N ASP A 154 18.66 20.00 -15.13
CA ASP A 154 19.07 21.29 -15.69
C ASP A 154 18.10 21.72 -16.81
N THR A 155 16.97 22.30 -16.41
CA THR A 155 16.45 23.48 -17.11
C THR A 155 16.73 24.66 -16.20
N GLU A 156 17.79 25.41 -16.52
CA GLU A 156 18.07 26.74 -15.97
C GLU A 156 16.77 27.56 -16.04
N ASN A 157 16.28 27.99 -14.88
CA ASN A 157 15.23 29.00 -14.71
C ASN A 157 15.84 30.20 -14.01
#